data_AF-A0A6H9WN68-F1
#
_entry.id   AF-A0A6H9WN68-F1
#
_cell.length_a   1.000
_cell.length_b   1.000
_cell.length_c   1.000
_cell.angle_alpha   90.00
_cell.angle_beta   90.00
_cell.angle_gamma   90.00
#
_symmetry.space_group_name_H-M   'P 1'
#
loop_
_entity.id
_entity.type
_entity.pdbx_description
1 polymer ?
#
loop_
_entity_poly.entity_id
_entity_poly.type
_entity_poly.pdbx_seq_one_letter_code
_entity_poly.pdbx_strand_id
1 'polypeptide(L)'
;MSDEGARPAETVTQSVPADALTEPLAATIDPDDFMPRLVALLSNKLVWRESRLLRERFDLGTNDWRVISALAIRPGFSLTEIADFIAVNKAIISKSVTTLIARGFIVVSHAPGRSRPLYLTPAGADMHDRMLPLSLSGQDFVLDGIDVERVADLNALLRELLARTDEAGFREPKGL
;
A
#
# COMPACT_ATOMS: atom_id res chain seq x y z
N MET A 1 -48.01 1.92 36.13
CA MET A 1 -48.10 1.21 34.84
C MET A 1 -47.39 2.06 33.82
N SER A 2 -46.23 1.71 33.27
CA SER A 2 -45.40 0.53 33.45
C SER A 2 -43.96 0.95 33.19
N ASP A 3 -43.08 0.37 34.00
CA ASP A 3 -41.63 0.42 33.94
C ASP A 3 -41.15 -0.31 32.67
N GLU A 4 -40.60 0.44 31.70
CA GLU A 4 -40.01 -0.13 30.50
C GLU A 4 -38.55 -0.48 30.81
N GLY A 5 -38.40 -1.69 31.35
CA GLY A 5 -37.11 -2.26 31.74
C GLY A 5 -36.12 -2.22 30.58
N ALA A 6 -35.08 -1.42 30.74
CA ALA A 6 -33.88 -1.48 29.92
C ALA A 6 -33.30 -2.89 30.02
N ARG A 7 -33.36 -3.65 28.91
CA ARG A 7 -32.70 -4.95 28.81
C ARG A 7 -31.19 -4.76 29.04
N PRO A 8 -30.57 -5.44 30.01
CA PRO A 8 -29.13 -5.37 30.17
C PRO A 8 -28.46 -5.91 28.90
N ALA A 9 -27.43 -5.21 28.43
CA ALA A 9 -26.60 -5.67 27.33
C ALA A 9 -25.99 -7.02 27.73
N GLU A 10 -26.34 -8.08 27.00
CA GLU A 10 -25.67 -9.36 27.11
C GLU A 10 -24.20 -9.15 26.74
N THR A 11 -23.33 -9.13 27.75
CA THR A 11 -21.90 -9.28 27.55
C THR A 11 -21.69 -10.66 26.95
N VAL A 12 -21.50 -10.73 25.64
CA VAL A 12 -21.05 -11.94 24.95
C VAL A 12 -19.63 -12.22 25.44
N THR A 13 -19.51 -12.97 26.52
CA THR A 13 -18.23 -13.55 26.93
C THR A 13 -17.86 -14.58 25.85
N GLN A 14 -16.97 -14.21 24.92
CA GLN A 14 -16.40 -15.17 23.98
C GLN A 14 -15.73 -16.28 24.79
N SER A 15 -16.32 -17.48 24.79
CA SER A 15 -15.69 -18.68 25.35
C SER A 15 -14.59 -19.15 24.40
N VAL A 16 -13.33 -19.11 24.86
CA VAL A 16 -12.21 -19.69 24.12
C VAL A 16 -12.37 -21.22 24.12
N PRO A 17 -12.23 -21.90 22.97
CA PRO A 17 -12.30 -23.36 22.89
C PRO A 17 -11.33 -24.05 23.87
N ALA A 18 -11.74 -25.19 24.42
CA ALA A 18 -10.97 -25.89 25.47
C ALA A 18 -9.62 -26.45 24.99
N ASP A 19 -9.46 -26.67 23.69
CA ASP A 19 -8.23 -27.14 23.04
C ASP A 19 -7.36 -26.01 22.48
N ALA A 20 -7.78 -24.75 22.65
CA ALA A 20 -7.00 -23.61 22.20
C ALA A 20 -5.75 -23.44 23.08
N LEU A 21 -4.61 -23.21 22.42
CA LEU A 21 -3.38 -22.80 23.10
C LEU A 21 -3.50 -21.30 23.46
N THR A 22 -3.63 -20.99 24.75
CA THR A 22 -3.76 -19.61 25.25
C THR A 22 -2.44 -19.00 25.68
N GLU A 23 -1.41 -19.81 25.84
CA GLU A 23 -0.06 -19.37 26.21
C GLU A 23 0.80 -19.15 24.95
N PRO A 24 1.72 -18.16 24.98
CA PRO A 24 2.69 -17.98 23.90
C PRO A 24 3.54 -19.23 23.67
N LEU A 25 3.85 -19.51 22.40
CA LEU A 25 4.78 -20.57 22.04
C LEU A 25 6.21 -20.24 22.54
N ALA A 26 6.96 -21.27 22.91
CA ALA A 26 8.32 -21.12 23.46
C ALA A 26 9.33 -20.56 22.44
N ALA A 27 9.12 -20.83 21.14
CA ALA A 27 9.95 -20.32 20.06
C ALA A 27 9.10 -19.46 19.13
N THR A 28 9.37 -18.16 19.12
CA THR A 28 8.68 -17.18 18.27
C THR A 28 9.69 -16.21 17.66
N ILE A 29 9.21 -15.42 16.71
CA ILE A 29 9.98 -14.33 16.12
C ILE A 29 10.14 -13.21 17.17
N ASP A 30 11.35 -12.68 17.32
CA ASP A 30 11.55 -11.42 18.05
C ASP A 30 10.85 -10.29 17.27
N PRO A 31 9.78 -9.69 17.79
CA PRO A 31 9.03 -8.68 17.06
C PRO A 31 9.83 -7.40 16.80
N ASP A 32 10.86 -7.13 17.60
CA ASP A 32 11.66 -5.90 17.57
C ASP A 32 12.97 -6.09 16.80
N ASP A 33 13.44 -7.33 16.63
CA ASP A 33 14.62 -7.68 15.82
C ASP A 33 14.30 -8.60 14.63
N PHE A 34 13.13 -8.40 14.02
CA PHE A 34 12.74 -9.10 12.80
C PHE A 34 12.34 -8.13 11.69
N MET A 35 13.35 -7.77 10.89
CA MET A 35 13.25 -6.77 9.82
C MET A 35 12.03 -6.94 8.90
N PRO A 36 11.66 -8.15 8.39
CA PRO A 36 10.51 -8.30 7.51
C PRO A 36 9.19 -7.82 8.15
N ARG A 37 9.01 -8.06 9.46
CA ARG A 37 7.84 -7.58 10.21
C ARG A 37 7.87 -6.07 10.37
N LEU A 38 9.02 -5.50 10.73
CA LEU A 38 9.16 -4.05 10.92
C LEU A 38 8.85 -3.29 9.62
N VAL A 39 9.38 -3.75 8.49
CA VAL A 39 9.10 -3.17 7.16
C VAL A 39 7.62 -3.29 6.81
N ALA A 40 7.01 -4.46 7.00
CA ALA A 40 5.59 -4.66 6.72
C ALA A 40 4.69 -3.75 7.56
N LEU A 41 4.96 -3.63 8.87
CA LEU A 41 4.18 -2.78 9.77
C LEU A 41 4.32 -1.30 9.43
N LEU A 42 5.54 -0.83 9.14
CA LEU A 42 5.78 0.55 8.74
C LEU A 42 5.04 0.87 7.43
N SER A 43 5.21 0.02 6.42
CA SER A 43 4.52 0.15 5.12
C SER A 43 3.00 0.20 5.28
N ASN A 44 2.42 -0.72 6.07
CA ASN A 44 0.97 -0.74 6.33
C ASN A 44 0.48 0.56 6.98
N LYS A 45 1.19 1.06 8.01
CA LYS A 45 0.81 2.31 8.70
C LYS A 45 0.86 3.51 7.76
N LEU A 46 1.92 3.62 6.95
CA LEU A 46 2.08 4.68 5.96
C LEU A 46 0.96 4.63 4.90
N VAL A 47 0.70 3.44 4.35
CA VAL A 47 -0.37 3.22 3.36
C VAL A 47 -1.73 3.55 3.95
N TRP A 48 -2.07 3.11 5.16
CA TRP A 48 -3.38 3.40 5.76
C TRP A 48 -3.60 4.90 5.99
N ARG A 49 -2.58 5.59 6.49
CA ARG A 49 -2.63 7.06 6.67
C ARG A 49 -2.84 7.77 5.34
N GLU A 50 -2.03 7.46 4.33
CA GLU A 50 -2.15 8.08 3.01
C GLU A 50 -3.53 7.79 2.39
N SER A 51 -3.96 6.53 2.42
CA SER A 51 -5.23 6.08 1.85
C SER A 51 -6.43 6.80 2.49
N ARG A 52 -6.36 7.09 3.79
CA ARG A 52 -7.38 7.88 4.50
C ARG A 52 -7.39 9.33 4.02
N LEU A 53 -6.24 10.00 4.03
CA LEU A 53 -6.13 11.42 3.66
C LEU A 53 -6.55 11.67 2.20
N LEU A 54 -6.13 10.78 1.29
CA LEU A 54 -6.50 10.89 -0.12
C LEU A 54 -8.00 10.66 -0.34
N ARG A 55 -8.61 9.69 0.36
CA ARG A 55 -10.05 9.44 0.26
C ARG A 55 -10.86 10.62 0.77
N GLU A 56 -10.50 11.14 1.95
CA GLU A 56 -11.19 12.28 2.55
C GLU A 56 -11.16 13.52 1.64
N ARG A 57 -10.07 13.73 0.89
CA ARG A 57 -9.89 14.94 0.07
C ARG A 57 -10.28 14.80 -1.41
N PHE A 58 -10.14 13.62 -1.99
CA PHE A 58 -10.27 13.40 -3.44
C PHE A 58 -11.18 12.24 -3.84
N ASP A 59 -11.66 11.46 -2.86
CA ASP A 59 -12.39 10.21 -3.11
C ASP A 59 -11.54 9.21 -3.94
N LEU A 60 -10.23 9.21 -3.69
CA LEU A 60 -9.24 8.30 -4.30
C LEU A 60 -8.38 7.69 -3.22
N GLY A 61 -8.04 6.41 -3.34
CA GLY A 61 -7.17 5.72 -2.38
C GLY A 61 -5.71 5.66 -2.83
N THR A 62 -4.86 5.13 -1.96
CA THR A 62 -3.43 4.87 -2.25
C THR A 62 -3.19 4.11 -3.55
N ASN A 63 -4.03 3.13 -3.91
CA ASN A 63 -3.81 2.38 -5.16
C ASN A 63 -4.14 3.22 -6.40
N ASP A 64 -5.08 4.16 -6.30
CA ASP A 64 -5.38 5.09 -7.39
C ASP A 64 -4.24 6.10 -7.54
N TRP A 65 -3.72 6.62 -6.42
CA TRP A 65 -2.52 7.44 -6.39
C TRP A 65 -1.32 6.73 -7.03
N ARG A 66 -1.08 5.47 -6.66
CA ARG A 66 -0.01 4.63 -7.21
C ARG A 66 -0.09 4.50 -8.73
N VAL A 67 -1.29 4.31 -9.29
CA VAL A 67 -1.49 4.28 -10.74
C VAL A 67 -1.21 5.66 -11.37
N ILE A 68 -1.75 6.73 -10.80
CA ILE A 68 -1.52 8.10 -11.29
C ILE A 68 -0.03 8.46 -11.27
N SER A 69 0.64 8.21 -10.15
CA SER A 69 2.06 8.46 -9.93
C SER A 69 2.94 7.64 -10.88
N ALA A 70 2.64 6.35 -11.07
CA ALA A 70 3.38 5.52 -12.02
C ALA A 70 3.27 6.05 -13.46
N LEU A 71 2.10 6.52 -13.87
CA LEU A 71 1.89 7.11 -15.20
C LEU A 71 2.49 8.51 -15.34
N ALA A 72 2.62 9.26 -14.24
CA ALA A 72 3.37 10.52 -14.22
C ALA A 72 4.87 10.29 -14.40
N ILE A 73 5.42 9.24 -13.77
CA ILE A 73 6.84 8.87 -13.89
C ILE A 73 7.14 8.25 -15.26
N ARG A 74 6.29 7.34 -15.73
CA ARG A 74 6.43 6.63 -17.02
C ARG A 74 5.10 6.60 -17.78
N PRO A 75 4.84 7.60 -18.63
CA PRO A 75 3.69 7.59 -19.53
C PRO A 75 3.76 6.41 -20.51
N GLY A 76 2.62 5.81 -20.83
CA GLY A 76 2.52 4.72 -21.81
C GLY A 76 2.62 3.32 -21.21
N PHE A 77 2.72 3.18 -19.89
CA PHE A 77 2.65 1.88 -19.26
C PHE A 77 1.33 1.14 -19.52
N SER A 78 1.43 -0.16 -19.77
CA SER A 78 0.30 -1.08 -19.70
C SER A 78 -0.05 -1.41 -18.25
N LEU A 79 -1.26 -1.94 -18.03
CA LEU A 79 -1.71 -2.38 -16.70
C LEU A 79 -0.74 -3.38 -16.04
N THR A 80 -0.18 -4.31 -16.82
CA THR A 80 0.80 -5.29 -16.30
C THR A 80 2.08 -4.59 -15.85
N GLU A 81 2.63 -3.68 -16.67
CA GLU A 81 3.85 -2.94 -16.31
C GLU A 81 3.65 -2.06 -15.08
N ILE A 82 2.46 -1.48 -14.89
CA ILE A 82 2.10 -0.76 -13.66
C ILE A 82 2.11 -1.72 -12.45
N ALA A 83 1.50 -2.90 -12.58
CA ALA A 83 1.46 -3.88 -11.50
C ALA A 83 2.85 -4.37 -11.09
N ASP A 84 3.71 -4.62 -12.07
CA ASP A 84 5.09 -5.05 -11.87
C ASP A 84 5.92 -3.91 -11.25
N PHE A 85 5.81 -2.68 -11.77
CA PHE A 85 6.54 -1.52 -11.27
C PHE A 85 6.20 -1.17 -9.82
N ILE A 86 4.95 -1.38 -9.41
CA ILE A 86 4.45 -1.05 -8.06
C ILE A 86 4.55 -2.25 -7.11
N ALA A 87 4.91 -3.44 -7.63
CA ALA A 87 4.92 -4.71 -6.91
C ALA A 87 3.58 -5.00 -6.20
N VAL A 88 2.46 -4.73 -6.87
CA VAL A 88 1.10 -4.97 -6.37
C VAL A 88 0.35 -5.90 -7.31
N ASN A 89 -0.46 -6.81 -6.75
CA ASN A 89 -1.22 -7.75 -7.56
C ASN A 89 -2.07 -7.04 -8.63
N LYS A 90 -1.99 -7.56 -9.85
CA LYS A 90 -2.71 -7.09 -11.05
C LYS A 90 -4.20 -6.81 -10.83
N ALA A 91 -4.91 -7.61 -10.02
CA ALA A 91 -6.33 -7.42 -9.77
C ALA A 91 -6.63 -6.08 -9.05
N ILE A 92 -5.76 -5.68 -8.12
CA ILE A 92 -5.88 -4.41 -7.40
C ILE A 92 -5.63 -3.24 -8.36
N ILE A 93 -4.58 -3.33 -9.17
CA ILE A 93 -4.25 -2.30 -10.17
C ILE A 93 -5.34 -2.19 -11.23
N SER A 94 -5.90 -3.31 -11.69
CA SER A 94 -7.01 -3.33 -12.64
C SER A 94 -8.23 -2.57 -12.13
N LYS A 95 -8.58 -2.74 -10.85
CA LYS A 95 -9.67 -2.00 -10.22
C LYS A 95 -9.41 -0.49 -10.23
N SER A 96 -8.22 -0.06 -9.81
CA SER A 96 -7.84 1.36 -9.83
C SER A 96 -7.81 1.95 -11.24
N VAL A 97 -7.25 1.24 -12.22
CA VAL A 97 -7.28 1.66 -13.63
C VAL A 97 -8.72 1.84 -14.13
N THR A 98 -9.60 0.90 -13.82
CA THR A 98 -11.03 0.99 -14.21
C THR A 98 -11.69 2.23 -13.60
N THR A 99 -11.47 2.47 -12.30
CA THR A 99 -11.98 3.66 -11.62
C THR A 99 -11.44 4.95 -12.24
N LEU A 100 -10.14 5.02 -12.51
CA LEU A 100 -9.50 6.23 -13.04
C LEU A 100 -9.90 6.54 -14.49
N ILE A 101 -10.15 5.51 -15.32
CA ILE A 101 -10.73 5.68 -16.66
C ILE A 101 -12.15 6.24 -16.53
N ALA A 102 -12.98 5.64 -15.67
CA ALA A 102 -14.36 6.07 -15.47
C ALA A 102 -14.45 7.51 -14.95
N ARG A 103 -13.47 7.95 -14.16
CA ARG A 103 -13.37 9.34 -13.68
C ARG A 103 -12.67 10.30 -14.67
N GLY A 104 -12.19 9.81 -15.81
CA GLY A 104 -11.55 10.63 -16.85
C GLY A 104 -10.14 11.09 -16.52
N PHE A 105 -9.46 10.48 -15.54
CA PHE A 105 -8.09 10.83 -15.15
C PHE A 105 -7.03 10.12 -15.99
N ILE A 106 -7.36 8.94 -16.53
CA ILE A 106 -6.47 8.20 -17.43
C ILE A 106 -7.21 7.78 -18.70
N VAL A 107 -6.44 7.61 -19.78
CA VAL A 107 -6.94 7.17 -21.07
C VAL A 107 -6.12 6.00 -21.59
N VAL A 108 -6.80 5.08 -22.27
CA VAL A 108 -6.16 3.96 -22.98
C VAL A 108 -5.90 4.38 -24.42
N SER A 109 -4.64 4.29 -24.87
CA SER A 109 -4.31 4.49 -26.27
C SER A 109 -4.68 3.26 -27.10
N HIS A 110 -5.29 3.51 -28.26
CA HIS A 110 -5.68 2.49 -29.22
C HIS A 110 -4.58 2.33 -30.28
N ALA A 111 -3.43 1.81 -29.87
CA ALA A 111 -2.36 1.46 -30.80
C ALA A 111 -2.67 0.13 -31.52
N PRO A 112 -2.28 -0.04 -32.81
CA PRO A 112 -2.37 -1.34 -33.48
C PRO A 112 -1.55 -2.38 -32.72
N GLY A 113 -2.21 -3.42 -32.20
CA GLY A 113 -1.57 -4.50 -31.44
C GLY A 113 -2.34 -4.91 -30.19
N ARG A 114 -1.73 -5.82 -29.42
CA ARG A 114 -2.29 -6.32 -28.14
C ARG A 114 -1.98 -5.40 -26.95
N SER A 115 -0.97 -4.55 -27.05
CA SER A 115 -0.65 -3.61 -25.97
C SER A 115 -1.74 -2.54 -25.83
N ARG A 116 -2.03 -2.16 -24.58
CA ARG A 116 -3.01 -1.14 -24.20
C ARG A 116 -2.28 -0.12 -23.31
N PRO A 117 -1.45 0.76 -23.90
CA PRO A 117 -0.69 1.74 -23.13
C PRO A 117 -1.62 2.80 -22.54
N LEU A 118 -1.39 3.15 -21.28
CA LEU A 118 -2.18 4.09 -20.50
C LEU A 118 -1.44 5.43 -20.37
N TYR A 119 -2.20 6.51 -20.31
CA TYR A 119 -1.68 7.86 -20.15
C TYR A 119 -2.56 8.66 -19.19
N LEU A 120 -1.96 9.61 -18.47
CA LEU A 120 -2.74 10.63 -17.78
C LEU A 120 -3.45 11.51 -18.81
N THR A 121 -4.69 11.91 -18.50
CA THR A 121 -5.33 13.05 -19.17
C THR A 121 -4.82 14.35 -18.53
N PRO A 122 -5.11 15.54 -19.11
CA PRO A 122 -4.83 16.81 -18.42
C PRO A 122 -5.46 16.87 -17.01
N ALA A 123 -6.71 16.40 -16.87
CA ALA A 123 -7.36 16.31 -15.55
C ALA A 123 -6.66 15.31 -14.60
N GLY A 124 -6.06 14.25 -15.14
CA GLY A 124 -5.24 13.31 -14.38
C GLY A 124 -3.93 13.92 -13.90
N ALA A 125 -3.28 14.75 -14.72
CA ALA A 125 -2.09 15.50 -14.33
C ALA A 125 -2.42 16.56 -13.26
N ASP A 126 -3.52 17.29 -13.41
CA ASP A 126 -3.99 18.22 -12.38
C ASP A 126 -4.30 17.49 -11.06
N MET A 127 -4.90 16.29 -11.14
CA MET A 127 -5.15 15.46 -9.96
C MET A 127 -3.84 14.97 -9.33
N HIS A 128 -2.84 14.60 -10.14
CA HIS A 128 -1.52 14.24 -9.65
C HIS A 128 -0.92 15.35 -8.78
N ASP A 129 -0.91 16.58 -9.28
CA ASP A 129 -0.30 17.72 -8.60
C ASP A 129 -1.02 18.07 -7.28
N ARG A 130 -2.32 17.80 -7.20
CA ARG A 130 -3.11 17.97 -5.97
C ARG A 130 -2.85 16.87 -4.95
N MET A 131 -2.61 15.64 -5.39
CA MET A 131 -2.39 14.48 -4.53
C MET A 131 -0.95 14.41 -3.99
N LEU A 132 0.03 14.85 -4.79
CA LEU A 132 1.46 14.74 -4.48
C LEU A 132 1.84 15.29 -3.09
N PRO A 133 1.42 16.51 -2.67
CA PRO A 133 1.79 17.03 -1.36
C PRO A 133 1.29 16.18 -0.18
N LEU A 134 0.12 15.55 -0.32
CA LEU A 134 -0.40 14.66 0.73
C LEU A 134 0.39 13.36 0.81
N SER A 135 0.83 12.81 -0.33
CA SER A 135 1.71 11.64 -0.33
C SER A 135 3.06 11.95 0.32
N LEU A 136 3.69 13.07 -0.04
CA LEU A 136 4.96 13.51 0.54
C LEU A 136 4.86 13.77 2.06
N SER A 137 3.71 14.27 2.54
CA SER A 137 3.51 14.49 3.98
C SER A 137 3.65 13.24 4.85
N GLY A 138 3.50 12.04 4.28
CA GLY A 138 3.72 10.78 5.00
C GLY A 138 5.17 10.52 5.31
N GLN A 139 6.04 10.84 4.36
CA GLN A 139 7.47 10.79 4.56
C GLN A 139 7.91 11.80 5.62
N ASP A 140 7.49 13.06 5.48
CA ASP A 140 7.87 14.13 6.41
C ASP A 140 7.46 13.80 7.86
N PHE A 141 6.25 13.25 8.04
CA PHE A 141 5.76 12.87 9.36
C PHE A 141 6.56 11.73 10.02
N VAL A 142 6.95 10.71 9.25
CA VAL A 142 7.69 9.56 9.80
C VAL A 142 9.17 9.87 10.03
N LEU A 143 9.70 10.84 9.29
CA LEU A 143 11.11 11.25 9.39
C LEU A 143 11.34 12.47 10.28
N ASP A 144 10.28 13.06 10.83
CA ASP A 144 10.37 14.21 11.72
C ASP A 144 11.31 13.92 12.91
N GLY A 145 12.27 14.80 13.13
CA GLY A 145 13.30 14.65 14.17
C GLY A 145 14.38 13.60 13.89
N ILE A 146 14.39 12.95 12.72
CA ILE A 146 15.48 12.04 12.30
C ILE A 146 16.54 12.83 11.53
N ASP A 147 17.79 12.60 11.88
CA ASP A 147 18.97 13.14 11.22
C ASP A 147 19.03 12.78 9.72
N VAL A 148 19.44 13.75 8.89
CA VAL A 148 19.36 13.64 7.42
C VAL A 148 20.30 12.56 6.88
N GLU A 149 21.49 12.45 7.44
CA GLU A 149 22.49 11.45 7.11
C GLU A 149 21.97 10.05 7.44
N ARG A 150 21.33 9.89 8.61
CA ARG A 150 20.69 8.62 9.00
C ARG A 150 19.52 8.22 8.09
N VAL A 151 18.74 9.19 7.61
CA VAL A 151 17.71 8.94 6.58
C VAL A 151 18.34 8.51 5.25
N ALA A 152 19.45 9.16 4.85
CA ALA A 152 20.17 8.81 3.64
C ALA A 152 20.72 7.37 3.71
N ASP A 153 21.31 6.98 4.85
CA ASP A 153 21.81 5.64 5.10
C ASP A 153 20.70 4.59 5.06
N LEU A 154 19.55 4.86 5.70
CA LEU A 154 18.37 3.99 5.63
C LEU A 154 17.93 3.79 4.18
N ASN A 155 17.82 4.86 3.41
CA ASN A 155 17.42 4.78 2.00
C ASN A 155 18.44 4.03 1.15
N ALA A 156 19.74 4.17 1.42
CA ALA A 156 20.78 3.41 0.74
C ALA A 156 20.65 1.91 1.03
N LEU A 157 20.50 1.54 2.30
CA LEU A 157 20.34 0.15 2.71
C LEU A 157 19.06 -0.48 2.13
N LEU A 158 17.93 0.24 2.13
CA LEU A 158 16.69 -0.25 1.54
C LEU A 158 16.83 -0.52 0.04
N ARG A 159 17.51 0.36 -0.71
CA ARG A 159 17.78 0.13 -2.14
C ARG A 159 18.65 -1.09 -2.37
N GLU A 160 19.67 -1.30 -1.54
CA GLU A 160 20.52 -2.49 -1.60
C GLU A 160 19.72 -3.77 -1.33
N LEU A 161 18.87 -3.76 -0.30
CA LEU A 161 18.01 -4.90 0.04
C LEU A 161 17.02 -5.22 -1.07
N LEU A 162 16.40 -4.21 -1.68
CA LEU A 162 15.48 -4.38 -2.82
C LEU A 162 16.19 -4.98 -4.04
N ALA A 163 17.38 -4.50 -4.39
CA ALA A 163 18.15 -5.05 -5.50
C ALA A 163 18.47 -6.55 -5.29
N ARG A 164 18.81 -6.95 -4.06
CA ARG A 164 19.03 -8.36 -3.71
C ARG A 164 17.77 -9.21 -3.85
N THR A 165 16.58 -8.67 -3.57
CA THR A 165 15.32 -9.42 -3.73
C THR A 165 14.94 -9.66 -5.17
N ASP A 166 15.26 -8.73 -6.07
CA ASP A 166 15.01 -8.88 -7.51
C ASP A 166 15.94 -9.94 -8.13
N GLU A 167 17.18 -10.04 -7.64
CA GLU A 167 18.16 -11.06 -8.05
C GLU A 167 17.87 -12.45 -7.49
N ALA A 168 17.29 -12.52 -6.28
CA ALA A 168 17.11 -13.77 -5.53
C ALA A 168 15.88 -14.60 -5.93
N GLY A 169 15.10 -14.15 -6.94
CA GLY A 169 13.84 -14.74 -7.41
C GLY A 169 13.63 -16.21 -7.01
N PHE A 170 12.80 -16.41 -5.98
CA PHE A 170 12.35 -17.72 -5.48
C PHE A 170 13.45 -18.80 -5.31
N ARG A 171 14.61 -18.47 -4.76
CA ARG A 171 15.48 -19.53 -4.21
C ARG A 171 14.84 -20.12 -2.97
N GLU A 172 14.40 -21.38 -3.04
CA GLU A 172 13.95 -22.12 -1.86
C GLU A 172 15.04 -22.13 -0.78
N PRO A 173 14.68 -22.11 0.52
CA PRO A 173 15.65 -22.24 1.60
C PRO A 173 16.48 -23.52 1.38
N LYS A 174 17.80 -23.40 1.34
CA LYS A 174 18.66 -24.58 1.37
C LYS A 174 18.51 -25.26 2.73
N GLY A 175 17.81 -26.40 2.77
CA GLY A 175 17.83 -27.34 3.90
C GLY A 175 16.70 -27.21 4.91
N LEU A 176 15.44 -27.24 4.46
CA LEU A 176 14.30 -27.66 5.28
C LEU A 176 14.05 -29.16 5.09
#